data_AF-A0A3D0PKA1-F1
#
_entry.id   AF-A0A3D0PKA1-F1
#
_cell.length_a   1.000
_cell.length_b   1.000
_cell.length_c   1.000
_cell.angle_alpha   90.00
_cell.angle_beta   90.00
_cell.angle_gamma   90.00
#
_symmetry.space_group_name_H-M   'P 1'
#
loop_
_entity.id
_entity.type
_entity.pdbx_description
1 polymer ?
#
loop_
_entity_poly.entity_id
_entity_poly.type
_entity_poly.pdbx_seq_one_letter_code
_entity_poly.pdbx_strand_id
1 'polypeptide(L)'
;IVFFFYIFTYHFAFKRFYLTKKQYALLFATTALIILISITPGYLVPGRVLPENRFDSESPLWGIVFTIYYIVIVFLAFRNLWTKYRNMDGIWRSRLRQIMIATSAPLLTGGIFGLILPTFSTAEFEWITVFCLVFMVVYIWYQIFWKTSQGVKKAQRPR
;
A
#
# COMPACT_ATOMS: atom_id res chain seq x y z
N ILE A 1 8.08 4.40 2.44
CA ILE A 1 6.96 3.69 1.76
C ILE A 1 6.28 4.56 0.69
N VAL A 2 5.85 5.78 0.99
CA VAL A 2 5.17 6.65 0.01
C VAL A 2 6.02 7.05 -1.19
N PHE A 3 7.31 7.32 -1.00
CA PHE A 3 8.23 7.55 -2.12
C PHE A 3 8.37 6.33 -3.05
N PHE A 4 8.42 5.12 -2.46
CA PHE A 4 8.42 3.88 -3.23
C PHE A 4 7.12 3.71 -4.02
N PHE A 5 5.97 4.02 -3.42
CA PHE A 5 4.68 4.01 -4.12
C PHE A 5 4.68 4.99 -5.31
N TYR A 6 5.23 6.19 -5.13
CA TYR A 6 5.38 7.15 -6.23
C TYR A 6 6.24 6.58 -7.37
N ILE A 7 7.43 6.03 -7.11
CA ILE A 7 8.28 5.39 -8.14
C ILE A 7 7.55 4.21 -8.80
N PHE A 8 6.84 3.42 -8.00
CA PHE A 8 6.03 2.31 -8.48
C PHE A 8 4.96 2.79 -9.47
N THR A 9 4.32 3.95 -9.25
CA THR A 9 3.33 4.47 -10.22
C THR A 9 3.92 4.71 -11.60
N TYR A 10 5.21 5.08 -11.72
CA TYR A 10 5.90 5.20 -13.00
C TYR A 10 6.19 3.84 -13.64
N HIS A 11 6.68 2.90 -12.84
CA HIS A 11 7.05 1.55 -13.29
C HIS A 11 5.87 0.59 -13.45
N PHE A 12 4.67 0.98 -12.98
CA PHE A 12 3.48 0.16 -13.09
C PHE A 12 3.20 -0.15 -14.57
N ALA A 13 3.44 -1.42 -14.91
CA ALA A 13 3.75 -1.85 -16.26
C ALA A 13 2.51 -2.20 -17.09
N PHE A 14 2.54 -1.73 -18.34
CA PHE A 14 1.67 -2.09 -19.47
C PHE A 14 1.94 -3.49 -20.06
N LYS A 15 2.89 -4.27 -19.49
CA LYS A 15 3.23 -5.63 -19.95
C LYS A 15 3.19 -6.60 -18.78
N ARG A 16 2.53 -7.75 -18.98
CA ARG A 16 2.50 -8.87 -18.02
C ARG A 16 3.93 -9.32 -17.73
N PHE A 17 4.48 -8.90 -16.60
CA PHE A 17 5.65 -9.55 -16.04
C PHE A 17 5.18 -10.83 -15.33
N TYR A 18 5.55 -11.98 -15.89
CA TYR A 18 5.41 -13.25 -15.19
C TYR A 18 6.60 -13.39 -14.25
N LEU A 19 6.32 -13.52 -12.95
CA LEU A 19 7.35 -13.80 -11.96
C LEU A 19 7.95 -15.17 -12.25
N THR A 20 9.27 -15.22 -12.39
CA THR A 20 9.99 -16.50 -12.54
C THR A 20 10.00 -17.26 -11.21
N LYS A 21 10.12 -18.60 -11.25
CA LYS A 21 10.16 -19.44 -10.03
C LYS A 21 11.24 -18.99 -9.03
N LYS A 22 12.36 -18.46 -9.53
CA LYS A 22 13.45 -17.89 -8.70
C LYS A 22 13.01 -16.63 -7.95
N GLN A 23 12.24 -15.75 -8.59
CA GLN A 23 11.69 -14.55 -7.95
C GLN A 23 10.65 -14.90 -6.89
N TYR A 24 9.83 -15.94 -7.11
CA TYR A 24 8.92 -16.47 -6.08
C TYR A 24 9.67 -17.02 -4.86
N ALA A 25 10.70 -17.84 -5.07
CA ALA A 25 11.51 -18.38 -3.98
C ALA A 25 12.21 -17.25 -3.19
N LEU A 26 12.73 -16.24 -3.89
CA LEU A 26 13.37 -15.08 -3.27
C LEU A 26 12.37 -14.25 -2.46
N LEU A 27 11.18 -13.97 -3.00
CA LEU A 27 10.11 -13.27 -2.29
C LEU A 27 9.66 -14.02 -1.04
N PHE A 28 9.55 -15.35 -1.13
CA PHE A 28 9.17 -16.17 0.02
C PHE A 28 10.25 -16.14 1.10
N ALA A 29 11.53 -16.29 0.70
CA ALA A 29 12.67 -16.24 1.62
C ALA A 29 12.78 -14.87 2.33
N THR A 30 12.63 -13.77 1.59
CA THR A 30 12.67 -12.42 2.19
C THR A 30 11.46 -12.15 3.08
N THR A 31 10.28 -12.64 2.71
CA THR A 31 9.08 -12.52 3.56
C THR A 31 9.24 -13.32 4.85
N ALA A 32 9.74 -14.54 4.78
CA ALA A 32 10.03 -15.37 5.96
C ALA A 32 11.09 -14.73 6.87
N LEU A 33 12.13 -14.14 6.28
CA LEU A 33 13.15 -13.40 7.01
C LEU A 33 12.57 -12.15 7.71
N ILE A 34 11.70 -11.40 7.05
CA ILE A 34 11.00 -10.25 7.66
C ILE A 34 10.11 -10.71 8.81
N ILE A 35 9.38 -11.82 8.65
CA ILE A 35 8.56 -12.41 9.72
C ILE A 35 9.43 -12.82 10.91
N LEU A 36 10.56 -13.49 10.65
CA LEU A 36 11.52 -13.88 11.68
C LEU A 36 12.01 -12.65 12.48
N ILE A 37 12.50 -11.62 11.78
CA ILE A 37 12.97 -10.36 12.39
C ILE A 37 11.84 -9.68 13.19
N SER A 38 10.59 -9.76 12.71
CA SER A 38 9.44 -9.16 13.36
C SER A 38 9.02 -9.87 14.64
N ILE A 39 9.24 -11.18 14.75
CA ILE A 39 8.89 -12.01 15.92
C ILE A 39 10.03 -12.05 16.95
N THR A 40 11.28 -11.79 16.54
CA THR A 40 12.44 -11.68 17.44
C THR A 40 13.03 -10.26 17.52
N PRO A 41 12.24 -9.23 17.86
CA PRO A 41 12.79 -7.89 18.09
C PRO A 41 13.63 -7.92 19.37
N GLY A 42 14.92 -7.62 19.28
CA GLY A 42 15.86 -7.64 20.41
C GLY A 42 17.19 -8.36 20.12
N TYR A 43 17.20 -9.39 19.26
CA TYR A 43 18.43 -10.10 18.87
C TYR A 43 19.01 -9.61 17.53
N LEU A 44 18.16 -9.23 16.59
CA LEU A 44 18.57 -8.88 15.21
C LEU A 44 18.40 -7.40 14.86
N VAL A 45 17.60 -6.67 15.64
CA VAL A 45 17.38 -5.23 15.50
C VAL A 45 17.39 -4.66 16.92
N PRO A 46 18.14 -3.57 17.21
CA PRO A 46 18.11 -2.92 18.51
C PRO A 46 16.67 -2.60 18.91
N GLY A 47 16.36 -2.79 20.20
CA GLY A 47 15.01 -2.77 20.74
C GLY A 47 14.18 -1.61 20.19
N ARG A 48 12.93 -1.91 19.81
CA ARG A 48 11.97 -0.93 19.30
C ARG A 48 12.00 0.32 20.18
N VAL A 49 12.22 1.48 19.55
CA VAL A 49 11.84 2.76 20.17
C VAL A 49 10.39 2.58 20.61
N LEU A 50 10.13 2.69 21.91
CA LEU A 50 8.79 2.53 22.47
C LEU A 50 7.84 3.47 21.69
N PRO A 51 6.62 3.03 21.34
CA PRO A 51 5.67 3.84 20.57
C PRO A 51 5.46 5.23 21.19
N GLU A 52 5.55 5.30 22.52
CA GLU A 52 5.47 6.50 23.35
C GLU A 52 6.52 7.55 22.96
N ASN A 53 7.76 7.15 22.63
CA ASN A 53 8.84 8.09 22.28
C ASN A 53 8.99 8.32 20.77
N ARG A 54 8.16 7.67 19.94
CA ARG A 54 8.27 7.79 18.46
C ARG A 54 7.79 9.14 17.94
N PHE A 55 6.91 9.78 18.69
CA PHE A 55 6.29 11.06 18.34
C PHE A 55 6.65 12.19 19.33
N ASP A 56 7.50 11.92 20.32
CA ASP A 56 8.24 12.95 21.06
C ASP A 56 9.28 13.59 20.13
N SER A 57 8.81 14.24 19.07
CA SER A 57 9.66 15.12 18.29
C SER A 57 9.86 16.38 19.11
N GLU A 58 11.11 16.69 19.45
CA GLU A 58 11.52 17.93 20.12
C GLU A 58 11.04 19.21 19.39
N SER A 59 10.51 19.10 18.15
CA SER A 59 9.91 20.21 17.42
C SER A 59 8.73 19.81 16.53
N PRO A 60 7.51 20.32 16.79
CA PRO A 60 6.30 20.05 15.98
C PRO A 60 6.42 20.50 14.51
N LEU A 61 7.41 21.35 14.19
CA LEU A 61 7.69 21.78 12.83
C LEU A 61 8.05 20.61 11.89
N TRP A 62 8.80 19.61 12.38
CA TRP A 62 9.18 18.47 11.57
C TRP A 62 7.98 17.59 11.21
N GLY A 63 7.03 17.41 12.13
CA GLY A 63 5.78 16.70 11.86
C GLY A 63 4.97 17.35 10.73
N ILE A 64 4.90 18.68 10.70
CA ILE A 64 4.25 19.45 9.64
C ILE A 64 4.97 19.27 8.30
N VAL A 65 6.30 19.38 8.28
CA VAL A 65 7.11 19.19 7.06
C VAL A 65 6.92 17.79 6.47
N PHE A 66 6.96 16.74 7.31
CA PHE A 66 6.74 15.36 6.87
C PHE A 66 5.31 15.14 6.36
N THR A 67 4.32 15.78 6.98
CA THR A 67 2.92 15.71 6.54
C THR A 67 2.73 16.36 5.17
N ILE A 68 3.30 17.54 4.95
CA ILE A 68 3.26 18.23 3.65
C ILE A 68 3.95 17.37 2.58
N TYR A 69 5.15 16.85 2.87
CA TYR A 69 5.88 15.97 1.97
C TYR A 69 5.04 14.74 1.59
N TYR A 70 4.40 14.08 2.57
CA TYR A 70 3.54 12.94 2.34
C TYR A 70 2.38 13.28 1.39
N ILE A 71 1.66 14.37 1.66
CA ILE A 71 0.51 14.82 0.85
C ILE A 71 0.95 15.08 -0.59
N VAL A 72 2.06 15.80 -0.79
CA VAL A 72 2.59 16.11 -2.13
C VAL A 72 2.91 14.84 -2.91
N ILE A 73 3.62 13.89 -2.30
CA ILE A 73 4.02 12.66 -3.00
C ILE A 73 2.80 11.78 -3.31
N VAL A 74 1.85 11.66 -2.37
CA VAL A 74 0.59 10.92 -2.62
C VAL A 74 -0.20 11.56 -3.74
N PHE A 75 -0.33 12.89 -3.74
CA PHE A 75 -1.02 13.62 -4.79
C PHE A 75 -0.37 13.40 -6.16
N LEU A 76 0.96 13.50 -6.26
CA LEU A 76 1.70 13.25 -7.49
C LEU A 76 1.55 11.80 -7.98
N ALA A 77 1.57 10.83 -7.07
CA ALA A 77 1.38 9.42 -7.38
C ALA A 77 -0.03 9.15 -7.95
N PHE A 78 -1.09 9.67 -7.31
CA PHE A 78 -2.46 9.54 -7.80
C PHE A 78 -2.68 10.29 -9.11
N ARG A 79 -2.07 11.46 -9.29
CA ARG A 79 -2.09 12.18 -10.58
C ARG A 79 -1.52 11.30 -11.70
N ASN A 80 -0.39 10.65 -11.47
CA ASN A 80 0.22 9.76 -12.45
C ASN A 80 -0.67 8.55 -12.78
N LEU A 81 -1.23 7.90 -11.75
CA LEU A 81 -2.18 6.80 -11.93
C LEU A 81 -3.44 7.25 -12.68
N TRP A 82 -3.95 8.45 -12.41
CA TRP A 82 -5.11 9.01 -13.09
C TRP A 82 -4.84 9.31 -14.56
N THR A 83 -3.68 9.89 -14.88
CA THR A 83 -3.25 10.10 -16.28
C THR A 83 -3.15 8.77 -17.01
N LYS A 84 -2.57 7.73 -16.39
CA LYS A 84 -2.55 6.38 -16.96
C LYS A 84 -3.95 5.79 -17.12
N TYR A 85 -4.86 6.00 -16.18
CA TYR A 85 -6.24 5.53 -16.24
C TYR A 85 -7.04 6.14 -17.39
N ARG A 86 -6.81 7.41 -17.71
CA ARG A 86 -7.45 8.06 -18.86
C ARG A 86 -6.95 7.53 -20.20
N ASN A 87 -5.69 7.09 -20.26
CA ASN A 87 -5.05 6.61 -21.48
C ASN A 87 -5.12 5.08 -21.67
N MET A 88 -5.80 4.36 -20.76
CA MET A 88 -5.93 2.90 -20.82
C MET A 88 -7.35 2.50 -21.19
N ASP A 89 -7.47 1.41 -21.96
CA ASP A 89 -8.75 0.81 -22.33
C ASP A 89 -8.90 -0.66 -21.87
N GLY A 90 -10.16 -1.10 -21.88
CA GLY A 90 -10.54 -2.49 -21.61
C GLY A 90 -10.19 -2.98 -20.20
N ILE A 91 -9.63 -4.20 -20.13
CA ILE A 91 -9.36 -4.91 -18.86
C ILE A 91 -8.32 -4.17 -18.01
N TRP A 92 -7.34 -3.50 -18.65
CA TRP A 92 -6.28 -2.78 -17.96
C TRP A 92 -6.79 -1.55 -17.22
N ARG A 93 -7.74 -0.82 -17.83
CA ARG A 93 -8.44 0.30 -17.18
C ARG A 93 -9.17 -0.15 -15.91
N SER A 94 -9.86 -1.29 -15.98
CA SER A 94 -10.59 -1.87 -14.85
C SER A 94 -9.64 -2.30 -13.71
N ARG A 95 -8.52 -2.96 -14.05
CA ARG A 95 -7.49 -3.36 -13.06
C ARG A 95 -6.80 -2.16 -12.42
N LEU A 96 -6.48 -1.13 -13.21
CA LEU A 96 -5.87 0.09 -12.68
C LEU A 96 -6.83 0.80 -11.72
N ARG A 97 -8.12 0.88 -12.06
CA ARG A 97 -9.16 1.41 -11.15
C ARG A 97 -9.23 0.63 -9.84
N GLN A 98 -9.15 -0.70 -9.90
CA GLN A 98 -9.15 -1.54 -8.69
C GLN A 98 -7.94 -1.24 -7.81
N ILE A 99 -6.75 -1.14 -8.40
CA ILE A 99 -5.52 -0.83 -7.66
C ILE A 99 -5.62 0.55 -7.02
N MET A 100 -6.10 1.56 -7.75
CA MET A 100 -6.30 2.91 -7.23
C MET A 100 -7.24 2.93 -6.02
N ILE A 101 -8.37 2.20 -6.07
CA ILE A 101 -9.32 2.10 -4.95
C ILE A 101 -8.68 1.35 -3.77
N ALA A 102 -7.98 0.25 -4.05
CA ALA A 102 -7.35 -0.57 -3.02
C ALA A 102 -6.26 0.19 -2.27
N THR A 103 -5.45 0.99 -2.99
CA THR A 103 -4.34 1.76 -2.39
C THR A 103 -4.79 3.09 -1.80
N SER A 104 -5.93 3.67 -2.21
CA SER A 104 -6.41 4.92 -1.63
C SER A 104 -6.80 4.77 -0.16
N ALA A 105 -7.42 3.64 0.23
CA ALA A 105 -7.81 3.40 1.61
C ALA A 105 -6.61 3.46 2.59
N PRO A 106 -5.57 2.61 2.48
CA PRO A 106 -4.45 2.66 3.41
C PRO A 106 -3.62 3.95 3.31
N LEU A 107 -3.55 4.60 2.14
CA LEU A 107 -2.81 5.87 2.01
C LEU A 107 -3.53 7.04 2.67
N LEU A 108 -4.86 7.13 2.55
CA LEU A 108 -5.66 8.16 3.22
C LEU A 108 -5.68 7.92 4.72
N THR A 109 -5.95 6.69 5.15
CA THR A 109 -5.95 6.34 6.57
C THR A 109 -4.57 6.52 7.19
N GLY A 110 -3.50 6.12 6.49
CA GLY A 110 -2.12 6.35 6.93
C GLY A 110 -1.75 7.83 7.04
N GLY A 111 -2.25 8.66 6.11
CA GLY A 111 -2.07 10.11 6.20
C GLY A 111 -2.85 10.73 7.35
N ILE A 112 -4.12 10.37 7.52
CA ILE A 112 -5.00 10.95 8.54
C ILE A 112 -4.60 10.47 9.94
N PHE A 113 -4.56 9.16 10.16
CA PHE A 113 -4.36 8.58 11.49
C PHE A 113 -2.90 8.35 11.85
N GLY A 114 -2.00 8.29 10.86
CA GLY A 114 -0.57 8.08 11.09
C GLY A 114 0.28 9.36 11.03
N LEU A 115 -0.25 10.48 10.49
CA LEU A 115 0.49 11.73 10.38
C LEU A 115 -0.32 12.94 10.89
N ILE A 116 -1.51 13.19 10.34
CA ILE A 116 -2.28 14.40 10.67
C ILE A 116 -2.77 14.37 12.13
N LEU A 117 -3.48 13.32 12.55
CA LEU A 117 -4.01 13.21 13.92
C LEU A 117 -2.89 13.19 14.98
N PRO A 118 -1.81 12.39 14.83
CA PRO A 118 -0.69 12.41 15.78
C PRO A 118 0.04 13.76 15.86
N THR A 119 -0.09 14.64 14.85
CA THR A 119 0.49 15.99 14.91
C THR A 119 -0.30 16.92 15.85
N PHE A 120 -1.59 16.64 16.09
CA PHE A 120 -2.48 17.50 16.90
C PHE A 120 -3.07 16.78 18.13
N SER A 121 -2.86 15.47 18.28
CA SER A 121 -3.51 14.61 19.28
C SER A 121 -2.70 13.33 19.55
N THR A 122 -3.19 12.45 20.41
CA THR A 122 -2.55 11.18 20.75
C THR A 122 -2.66 10.16 19.61
N ALA A 123 -1.68 9.25 19.50
CA ALA A 123 -1.60 8.24 18.44
C ALA A 123 -2.57 7.04 18.61
N GLU A 124 -3.64 7.21 19.39
CA GLU A 124 -4.56 6.12 19.79
C GLU A 124 -5.27 5.44 18.60
N PHE A 125 -5.36 6.11 17.45
CA PHE A 125 -6.05 5.62 16.27
C PHE A 125 -5.12 5.07 15.19
N GLU A 126 -3.81 4.95 15.45
CA GLU A 126 -2.85 4.46 14.44
C GLU A 126 -3.20 3.03 13.97
N TRP A 127 -3.80 2.20 14.83
CA TRP A 127 -4.22 0.83 14.49
C TRP A 127 -5.23 0.75 13.33
N ILE A 128 -6.00 1.82 13.07
CA ILE A 128 -6.94 1.88 11.93
C ILE A 128 -6.19 1.73 10.59
N THR A 129 -4.93 2.20 10.53
CA THR A 129 -4.08 2.05 9.34
C THR A 129 -3.83 0.58 9.00
N VAL A 130 -3.65 -0.27 10.01
CA VAL A 130 -3.44 -1.72 9.86
C VAL A 130 -4.70 -2.39 9.33
N PHE A 131 -5.88 -2.00 9.83
CA PHE A 131 -7.16 -2.49 9.30
C PHE A 131 -7.35 -2.14 7.82
N CYS A 132 -6.99 -0.92 7.40
CA CYS A 132 -7.07 -0.53 6.00
C CYS A 132 -6.09 -1.28 5.09
N LEU A 133 -4.93 -1.71 5.61
CA LEU A 133 -4.02 -2.59 4.88
C LEU A 133 -4.62 -4.00 4.70
N VAL A 134 -5.24 -4.56 5.75
CA VAL A 134 -5.96 -5.84 5.63
C VAL A 134 -7.10 -5.72 4.63
N PHE A 135 -7.88 -4.63 4.67
CA PHE A 135 -8.91 -4.34 3.69
C PHE A 135 -8.35 -4.30 2.26
N MET A 136 -7.22 -3.63 2.03
CA MET A 136 -6.56 -3.59 0.71
C MET A 136 -6.25 -5.00 0.21
N VAL A 137 -5.68 -5.86 1.06
CA VAL A 137 -5.33 -7.25 0.70
C VAL A 137 -6.59 -8.05 0.36
N VAL A 138 -7.61 -8.00 1.21
CA VAL A 138 -8.89 -8.70 0.99
C VAL A 138 -9.60 -8.21 -0.26
N TYR A 139 -9.60 -6.89 -0.51
CA TYR A 139 -10.21 -6.29 -1.68
C TYR A 139 -9.50 -6.73 -2.97
N ILE A 140 -8.17 -6.70 -3.00
CA ILE A 140 -7.39 -7.18 -4.16
C ILE A 140 -7.64 -8.68 -4.38
N TRP A 141 -7.63 -9.48 -3.31
CA TRP A 141 -7.92 -10.91 -3.39
C TRP A 141 -9.31 -11.17 -3.98
N TYR A 142 -10.34 -10.48 -3.50
CA TYR A 142 -11.71 -10.60 -4.00
C TYR A 142 -11.82 -10.26 -5.49
N GLN A 143 -11.18 -9.17 -5.94
CA GLN A 143 -11.21 -8.77 -7.35
C GLN A 143 -10.47 -9.78 -8.25
N ILE A 144 -9.32 -10.29 -7.81
CA ILE A 144 -8.51 -11.23 -8.59
C ILE A 144 -9.17 -12.61 -8.64
N PHE A 145 -9.48 -13.21 -7.50
CA PHE A 145 -9.88 -14.62 -7.44
C PHE A 145 -11.39 -14.83 -7.61
N TRP A 146 -12.22 -13.97 -7.03
CA TRP A 146 -13.67 -14.17 -7.06
C TRP A 146 -14.32 -13.56 -8.31
N LYS A 147 -14.15 -12.24 -8.50
CA LYS A 147 -14.82 -11.52 -9.59
C LYS A 147 -14.34 -11.95 -10.97
N THR A 148 -13.04 -12.17 -11.14
CA THR A 148 -12.47 -12.63 -12.42
C THR A 148 -12.93 -14.06 -12.75
N SER A 149 -13.01 -14.95 -11.76
CA SER A 149 -13.50 -16.33 -11.93
C SER A 149 -14.97 -16.38 -12.37
N GLN A 150 -15.82 -15.50 -11.82
CA GLN A 150 -17.22 -15.41 -12.24
C GLN A 150 -17.40 -14.86 -13.67
N GLY A 151 -16.52 -13.95 -14.11
CA GLY A 151 -16.51 -13.45 -15.49
C GLY A 151 -16.23 -14.55 -16.52
N VAL A 152 -15.28 -15.44 -16.22
CA VAL A 152 -14.96 -16.61 -17.07
C VAL A 152 -16.13 -17.59 -17.13
N LYS A 153 -16.77 -17.89 -15.98
CA LYS A 153 -17.93 -18.79 -15.92
C LYS A 153 -19.15 -18.27 -16.70
N LYS A 154 -19.36 -16.96 -16.76
CA LYS A 154 -20.44 -16.36 -17.57
C LYS A 154 -20.16 -16.40 -19.07
N ALA A 155 -18.90 -16.28 -19.48
CA ALA A 155 -18.50 -16.33 -20.90
C ALA A 155 -18.55 -17.76 -21.49
N GLN A 156 -18.54 -18.80 -20.65
CA GLN A 156 -18.59 -20.21 -21.04
C GLN A 156 -19.99 -20.84 -21.02
N ARG A 157 -21.05 -20.10 -20.63
CA ARG A 157 -22.41 -20.62 -20.75
C ARG A 157 -22.84 -20.55 -22.21
N PRO A 158 -23.13 -21.69 -22.88
CA PRO A 158 -23.75 -21.65 -24.19
C PRO A 158 -25.12 -20.95 -24.06
N ARG A 159 -25.42 -20.11 -25.05
CA ARG A 159 -26.74 -19.47 -25.18
C ARG A 159 -27.81 -20.50 -25.46
#